data_AF-A0AAD5RG12-F1
#
_entry.id   AF-A0AAD5RG12-F1
#
_cell.length_a   1.000
_cell.length_b   1.000
_cell.length_c   1.000
_cell.angle_alpha   90.00
_cell.angle_beta   90.00
_cell.angle_gamma   90.00
#
_symmetry.space_group_name_H-M   'P 1'
#
loop_
_entity.id
_entity.type
_entity.pdbx_description
1 polymer ?
#
loop_
_entity_poly.entity_id
_entity_poly.type
_entity_poly.pdbx_seq_one_letter_code
_entity_poly.pdbx_strand_id
1 'polypeptide(L)'
;MKLITPEEEQAHYNAVVAGGAIGGAIGLTVGCGGAIIASRRYPAFRNLTLPFKAFLVTSTSTFGAIVEADRWSMDFERSRDPNRFYRTEDQKLLSEARSKLSADQQILTLAREHRYKIVLACWVASMAASLSIVGRSKYLSAAQKIVQARVYAQGLTLAVLVATAALELGDAKSGAGRWETVMVVDPNDPEHKRMIEKKIHKEEYVGQDLWKDMVAAEERRLATLKNEKEISKAATQ
;
A
#
# COMPACT_ATOMS: atom_id res chain seq x y z
N MET A 1 -21.95 -12.08 12.01
CA MET A 1 -22.23 -10.67 11.68
C MET A 1 -22.25 -9.90 12.99
N LYS A 2 -21.40 -8.89 13.17
CA LYS A 2 -21.57 -7.95 14.31
C LYS A 2 -22.88 -7.19 14.06
N LEU A 3 -23.76 -7.13 15.05
CA LEU A 3 -24.94 -6.26 15.01
C LEU A 3 -24.43 -4.83 15.15
N ILE A 4 -24.44 -4.08 14.06
CA ILE A 4 -24.06 -2.66 14.06
C ILE A 4 -25.22 -1.89 14.68
N THR A 5 -24.93 -1.01 15.63
CA THR A 5 -25.99 -0.17 16.19
C THR A 5 -26.40 0.89 15.15
N PRO A 6 -27.68 1.32 15.10
CA PRO A 6 -28.14 2.29 14.09
C PRO A 6 -27.33 3.60 14.07
N GLU A 7 -26.82 4.02 15.22
CA GLU A 7 -25.97 5.22 15.35
C GLU A 7 -24.60 5.03 14.68
N GLU A 8 -24.05 3.83 14.75
CA GLU A 8 -22.76 3.50 14.13
C GLU A 8 -22.86 3.38 12.63
N GLU A 9 -23.96 2.84 12.13
CA GLU A 9 -24.26 2.80 10.70
C GLU A 9 -24.38 4.22 10.14
N GLN A 10 -25.09 5.11 10.84
CA GLN A 10 -25.21 6.51 10.41
C GLN A 10 -23.85 7.24 10.45
N ALA A 11 -23.04 7.00 11.48
CA ALA A 11 -21.70 7.59 11.58
C ALA A 11 -20.77 7.10 10.46
N HIS A 12 -20.81 5.80 10.14
CA HIS A 12 -20.10 5.22 9.00
C HIS A 12 -20.57 5.84 7.68
N TYR A 13 -21.89 5.87 7.46
CA TYR A 13 -22.48 6.47 6.26
C TYR A 13 -22.04 7.92 6.06
N ASN A 14 -22.10 8.74 7.12
CA ASN A 14 -21.68 10.15 7.06
C ASN A 14 -20.19 10.28 6.70
N ALA A 15 -19.32 9.42 7.25
CA ALA A 15 -17.89 9.43 6.95
C ALA A 15 -17.64 9.03 5.48
N VAL A 16 -18.31 7.99 4.98
CA VAL A 16 -18.17 7.53 3.59
C VAL A 16 -18.68 8.58 2.60
N VAL A 17 -19.82 9.22 2.89
CA VAL A 17 -20.37 10.29 2.05
C VAL A 17 -19.44 11.51 2.03
N ALA A 18 -18.89 11.91 3.19
CA ALA A 18 -17.93 13.00 3.26
C ALA A 18 -16.65 12.70 2.45
N GLY A 19 -16.08 11.51 2.61
CA GLY A 19 -14.92 11.05 1.83
C GLY A 19 -15.20 11.01 0.34
N GLY A 20 -16.34 10.45 -0.06
CA GLY A 20 -16.77 10.40 -1.45
C GLY A 20 -17.02 11.78 -2.07
N ALA A 21 -17.59 12.72 -1.32
CA ALA A 21 -17.77 14.10 -1.78
C ALA A 21 -16.43 14.81 -2.01
N ILE A 22 -15.47 14.64 -1.09
CA ILE A 22 -14.12 15.21 -1.22
C ILE A 22 -13.40 14.58 -2.42
N GLY A 23 -13.38 13.25 -2.52
CA GLY A 23 -12.76 12.54 -3.64
C GLY A 23 -13.41 12.88 -4.98
N GLY A 24 -14.72 13.03 -5.01
CA GLY A 24 -15.48 13.49 -6.18
C GLY A 24 -15.08 14.90 -6.61
N ALA A 25 -14.98 15.85 -5.68
CA ALA A 25 -14.56 17.22 -5.97
C ALA A 25 -13.10 17.28 -6.49
N ILE A 26 -12.20 16.49 -5.91
CA ILE A 26 -10.81 16.37 -6.40
C ILE A 26 -10.81 15.76 -7.80
N GLY A 27 -11.52 14.65 -8.02
CA GLY A 27 -11.62 13.98 -9.31
C GLY A 27 -12.21 14.87 -10.39
N LEU A 28 -13.21 15.69 -10.04
CA LEU A 28 -13.81 16.67 -10.95
C LEU A 28 -12.82 17.79 -11.31
N THR A 29 -12.09 18.31 -10.33
CA THR A 29 -11.05 19.34 -10.54
C THR A 29 -9.96 18.82 -11.47
N VAL A 30 -9.47 17.60 -11.23
CA VAL A 30 -8.47 16.92 -12.07
C VAL A 30 -9.04 16.65 -13.46
N GLY A 31 -10.27 16.16 -13.57
CA GLY A 31 -10.94 15.88 -14.84
C GLY A 31 -11.12 17.14 -15.69
N CYS A 32 -11.62 18.22 -15.09
CA CYS A 32 -11.77 19.52 -15.76
C CYS A 32 -10.41 20.10 -16.17
N GLY A 33 -9.43 20.12 -15.26
CA GLY A 33 -8.08 20.61 -15.54
C GLY A 33 -7.42 19.82 -16.68
N GLY A 34 -7.53 18.48 -16.63
CA GLY A 34 -7.06 17.58 -17.67
C GLY A 34 -7.73 17.83 -19.02
N ALA A 35 -9.05 17.98 -19.05
CA ALA A 35 -9.80 18.27 -20.26
C ALA A 35 -9.42 19.63 -20.87
N ILE A 36 -9.18 20.66 -20.05
CA ILE A 36 -8.73 21.98 -20.49
C ILE A 36 -7.33 21.91 -21.10
N ILE A 37 -6.37 21.29 -20.39
CA ILE A 37 -4.99 21.13 -20.86
C ILE A 37 -4.96 20.31 -22.15
N ALA A 38 -5.70 19.20 -22.20
CA ALA A 38 -5.78 18.34 -23.38
C ALA A 38 -6.40 19.07 -24.57
N SER A 39 -7.45 19.87 -24.35
CA SER A 39 -8.08 20.69 -25.40
C SER A 39 -7.15 21.76 -25.96
N ARG A 40 -6.23 22.30 -25.16
CA ARG A 40 -5.22 23.26 -25.61
C ARG A 40 -4.06 22.60 -26.34
N ARG A 41 -3.62 21.43 -25.87
CA ARG A 41 -2.39 20.78 -26.35
C ARG A 41 -2.60 19.84 -27.53
N TYR A 42 -3.79 19.22 -27.65
CA TYR A 42 -4.08 18.16 -28.61
C TYR A 42 -5.30 18.50 -29.49
N PRO A 43 -5.10 18.76 -30.80
CA PRO A 43 -6.20 19.06 -31.73
C PRO A 43 -7.24 17.94 -31.83
N ALA A 44 -6.83 16.68 -31.69
CA ALA A 44 -7.74 15.54 -31.67
C ALA A 44 -8.71 15.60 -30.48
N PHE A 45 -8.22 15.98 -29.30
CA PHE A 45 -9.05 16.12 -28.11
C PHE A 45 -9.97 17.34 -28.21
N ARG A 46 -9.49 18.44 -28.82
CA ARG A 46 -10.30 19.62 -29.09
C ARG A 46 -11.53 19.29 -29.94
N ASN A 47 -11.38 18.40 -30.92
CA ASN A 47 -12.44 17.98 -31.83
C ASN A 47 -13.40 16.93 -31.24
N LEU A 48 -13.18 16.44 -30.00
CA LEU A 48 -14.15 15.56 -29.32
C LEU A 48 -15.46 16.31 -29.08
N THR A 49 -16.56 15.59 -29.23
CA THR A 49 -17.91 16.10 -28.94
C THR A 49 -18.04 16.43 -27.46
N LEU A 50 -18.94 17.39 -27.15
CA LEU A 50 -19.20 17.80 -25.76
C LEU A 50 -19.60 16.62 -24.86
N PRO A 51 -20.46 15.66 -25.31
CA PRO A 51 -20.80 14.48 -24.50
C PRO A 51 -19.59 13.62 -24.14
N PHE A 52 -18.64 13.41 -25.06
CA PHE A 52 -17.43 12.63 -24.77
C PHE A 52 -16.53 13.32 -23.74
N LYS A 53 -16.40 14.65 -23.83
CA LYS A 53 -15.64 15.42 -22.84
C LYS A 53 -16.30 15.37 -21.47
N ALA A 54 -17.62 15.55 -21.41
CA ALA A 54 -18.39 15.42 -20.18
C ALA A 54 -18.23 14.03 -19.56
N PHE A 55 -18.32 12.97 -20.37
CA PHE A 55 -18.11 11.59 -19.93
C PHE A 55 -16.74 11.38 -19.29
N LEU A 56 -15.66 11.91 -19.87
CA LEU A 56 -14.31 11.78 -19.30
C LEU A 56 -14.18 12.51 -17.96
N VAL A 57 -14.75 13.71 -17.85
CA VAL A 57 -14.74 14.51 -16.62
C VAL A 57 -15.56 13.83 -15.52
N THR A 58 -16.79 13.41 -15.82
CA THR A 58 -17.65 12.72 -14.85
C THR A 58 -17.07 11.37 -14.44
N SER A 59 -16.46 10.62 -15.36
CA SER A 59 -15.78 9.36 -15.02
C SER A 59 -14.64 9.58 -14.02
N THR A 60 -13.84 10.63 -14.21
CA THR A 60 -12.74 10.96 -13.27
C THR A 60 -13.29 11.36 -11.90
N SER A 61 -14.38 12.14 -11.88
CA SER A 61 -15.09 12.50 -10.64
C SER A 61 -15.64 11.28 -9.91
N THR A 62 -16.36 10.38 -10.61
CA THR A 62 -16.95 9.18 -10.02
C THR A 62 -15.85 8.24 -9.49
N PHE A 63 -14.77 8.07 -10.24
CA PHE A 63 -13.65 7.25 -9.80
C PHE A 63 -13.01 7.81 -8.52
N GLY A 64 -12.77 9.13 -8.46
CA GLY A 64 -12.25 9.79 -7.26
C GLY A 64 -13.19 9.65 -6.05
N ALA A 65 -14.50 9.77 -6.28
CA ALA A 65 -15.51 9.58 -5.24
C ALA A 65 -15.50 8.16 -4.66
N ILE A 66 -15.48 7.14 -5.52
CA ILE A 66 -15.48 5.73 -5.07
C ILE A 66 -14.22 5.41 -4.27
N VAL A 67 -13.04 5.80 -4.76
CA VAL A 67 -11.77 5.49 -4.10
C VAL A 67 -11.66 6.14 -2.73
N GLU A 68 -12.00 7.43 -2.59
CA GLU A 68 -11.96 8.08 -1.29
C GLU A 68 -13.07 7.63 -0.36
N ALA A 69 -14.27 7.32 -0.87
CA ALA A 69 -15.34 6.71 -0.08
C ALA A 69 -14.89 5.38 0.55
N ASP A 70 -14.24 4.51 -0.23
CA ASP A 70 -13.71 3.23 0.24
C ASP A 70 -12.59 3.42 1.28
N ARG A 71 -11.68 4.37 1.04
CA ARG A 71 -10.63 4.71 2.00
C ARG A 71 -11.19 5.20 3.33
N TRP A 72 -12.18 6.08 3.31
CA TRP A 72 -12.81 6.59 4.53
C TRP A 72 -13.62 5.50 5.24
N SER A 73 -14.25 4.59 4.49
CA SER A 73 -14.89 3.39 5.05
C SER A 73 -13.89 2.55 5.83
N MET A 74 -12.77 2.20 5.20
CA MET A 74 -11.71 1.41 5.84
C MET A 74 -11.08 2.13 7.04
N ASP A 75 -10.85 3.43 6.94
CA ASP A 75 -10.26 4.20 8.03
C ASP A 75 -11.23 4.34 9.21
N PHE A 76 -12.54 4.43 8.96
CA PHE A 76 -13.57 4.41 10.01
C PHE A 76 -13.55 3.08 10.76
N GLU A 77 -13.55 1.95 10.05
CA GLU A 77 -13.45 0.62 10.65
C GLU A 77 -12.14 0.46 11.43
N ARG A 78 -11.01 0.83 10.81
CA ARG A 78 -9.69 0.79 11.44
C ARG A 78 -9.63 1.66 12.70
N SER A 79 -10.31 2.80 12.71
CA SER A 79 -10.30 3.71 13.86
C SER A 79 -10.96 3.14 15.11
N ARG A 80 -11.88 2.19 14.92
CA ARG A 80 -12.69 1.55 15.94
C ARG A 80 -12.24 0.13 16.27
N ASP A 81 -11.23 -0.38 15.56
CA ASP A 81 -10.59 -1.64 15.89
C ASP A 81 -9.86 -1.50 17.25
N PRO A 82 -10.26 -2.27 18.30
CA PRO A 82 -9.57 -2.27 19.58
C PRO A 82 -8.08 -2.61 19.46
N ASN A 83 -7.71 -3.38 18.43
CA ASN A 83 -6.34 -3.78 18.15
C ASN A 83 -5.59 -2.79 17.25
N ARG A 84 -6.15 -1.62 16.93
CA ARG A 84 -5.48 -0.61 16.08
C ARG A 84 -4.11 -0.19 16.58
N PHE A 85 -3.96 -0.08 17.90
CA PHE A 85 -2.71 0.31 18.56
C PHE A 85 -1.86 -0.89 18.99
N TYR A 86 -2.36 -2.11 18.79
CA TYR A 86 -1.59 -3.30 19.07
C TYR A 86 -0.43 -3.39 18.09
N ARG A 87 0.79 -3.34 18.63
CA ARG A 87 2.02 -3.62 17.89
C ARG A 87 2.66 -4.83 18.54
N THR A 88 2.73 -5.91 17.78
CA THR A 88 3.49 -7.13 18.09
C THR A 88 4.92 -6.73 18.46
N GLU A 89 5.56 -7.44 19.39
CA GLU A 89 6.95 -7.18 19.78
C GLU A 89 7.88 -7.19 18.56
N ASP A 90 7.62 -8.09 17.61
CA ASP A 90 8.33 -8.17 16.34
C ASP A 90 8.18 -6.91 15.47
N GLN A 91 7.01 -6.26 15.45
CA GLN A 91 6.81 -5.00 14.74
C GLN A 91 7.60 -3.86 15.38
N LYS A 92 7.72 -3.84 16.72
CA LYS A 92 8.55 -2.84 17.43
C LYS A 92 10.03 -3.03 17.09
N LEU A 93 10.53 -4.27 17.13
CA LEU A 93 11.90 -4.61 16.78
C LEU A 93 12.23 -4.26 15.32
N LEU A 94 11.31 -4.54 14.39
CA LEU A 94 11.42 -4.12 12.99
C LEU A 94 11.51 -2.59 12.86
N SER A 95 10.69 -1.84 13.60
CA SER A 95 10.71 -0.38 13.56
C SER A 95 12.00 0.22 14.12
N GLU A 96 12.53 -0.34 15.20
CA GLU A 96 13.83 0.06 15.76
C GLU A 96 14.97 -0.28 14.81
N ALA A 97 14.98 -1.47 14.21
CA ALA A 97 15.98 -1.84 13.22
C ALA A 97 15.91 -0.92 11.99
N ARG A 98 14.70 -0.55 11.53
CA ARG A 98 14.51 0.40 10.44
C ARG A 98 15.00 1.80 10.78
N SER A 99 14.84 2.26 12.03
CA SER A 99 15.34 3.56 12.48
C SER A 99 16.87 3.66 12.44
N LYS A 100 17.57 2.51 12.49
CA LYS A 100 19.03 2.41 12.41
C LYS A 100 19.56 2.27 10.98
N LEU A 101 18.69 2.21 9.96
CA LEU A 101 19.10 2.11 8.56
C LEU A 101 19.72 3.42 8.07
N SER A 102 20.76 3.31 7.24
CA SER A 102 21.32 4.45 6.50
C SER A 102 20.31 5.01 5.48
N ALA A 103 20.44 6.28 5.09
CA ALA A 103 19.51 6.97 4.19
C ALA A 103 19.29 6.22 2.86
N ASP A 104 20.35 5.68 2.26
CA ASP A 104 20.27 4.89 1.03
C ASP A 104 19.47 3.61 1.22
N GLN A 105 19.65 2.95 2.37
CA GLN A 105 18.92 1.74 2.70
C GLN A 105 17.45 2.03 2.98
N GLN A 106 17.13 3.17 3.60
CA GLN A 106 15.75 3.60 3.80
C GLN A 106 15.04 3.84 2.47
N ILE A 107 15.71 4.51 1.51
CA ILE A 107 15.16 4.74 0.17
C ILE A 107 14.93 3.41 -0.56
N LEU A 108 15.89 2.49 -0.52
CA LEU A 108 15.74 1.16 -1.12
C LEU A 108 14.61 0.34 -0.46
N THR A 109 14.45 0.48 0.86
CA THR A 109 13.38 -0.19 1.61
C THR A 109 12.02 0.36 1.23
N LEU A 110 11.87 1.70 1.18
CA LEU A 110 10.65 2.37 0.72
C LEU A 110 10.33 2.02 -0.73
N ALA A 111 11.35 1.94 -1.59
CA ALA A 111 11.17 1.53 -2.98
C ALA A 111 10.65 0.10 -3.09
N ARG A 112 11.11 -0.80 -2.24
CA ARG A 112 10.65 -2.20 -2.19
C ARG A 112 9.23 -2.32 -1.61
N GLU A 113 8.91 -1.53 -0.59
CA GLU A 113 7.59 -1.48 0.04
C GLU A 113 6.53 -0.95 -0.94
N HIS A 114 6.87 0.08 -1.71
CA HIS A 114 5.99 0.68 -2.70
C HIS A 114 6.28 0.25 -4.14
N ARG A 115 6.92 -0.92 -4.32
CA ARG A 115 7.36 -1.42 -5.65
C ARG A 115 6.26 -1.37 -6.70
N TYR A 116 5.04 -1.80 -6.38
CA TYR A 116 3.91 -1.80 -7.31
C TYR A 116 3.48 -0.37 -7.69
N LYS A 117 3.43 0.54 -6.72
CA LYS A 117 3.08 1.95 -6.97
C LYS A 117 4.14 2.64 -7.82
N ILE A 118 5.42 2.36 -7.56
CA ILE A 118 6.54 2.92 -8.32
C ILE A 118 6.57 2.37 -9.73
N VAL A 119 6.41 1.05 -9.92
CA VAL A 119 6.32 0.43 -11.26
C VAL A 119 5.16 1.02 -12.04
N LEU A 120 3.98 1.16 -11.41
CA LEU A 120 2.82 1.80 -12.02
C LEU A 120 3.11 3.26 -12.37
N ALA A 121 3.74 4.02 -11.47
CA ALA A 121 4.08 5.42 -11.70
C ALA A 121 5.09 5.59 -12.85
N CYS A 122 6.17 4.79 -12.86
CA CYS A 122 7.16 4.77 -13.94
C CYS A 122 6.52 4.36 -15.27
N TRP A 123 5.59 3.41 -15.24
CA TRP A 123 4.82 3.02 -16.41
C TRP A 123 3.96 4.17 -16.94
N VAL A 124 3.17 4.84 -16.07
CA VAL A 124 2.34 6.00 -16.46
C VAL A 124 3.23 7.11 -17.00
N ALA A 125 4.36 7.38 -16.33
CA ALA A 125 5.32 8.39 -16.74
C ALA A 125 5.93 8.08 -18.12
N SER A 126 6.32 6.83 -18.37
CA SER A 126 6.88 6.41 -19.67
C SER A 126 5.85 6.49 -20.79
N MET A 127 4.59 6.10 -20.52
CA MET A 127 3.49 6.29 -21.47
C MET A 127 3.24 7.76 -21.77
N ALA A 128 3.17 8.60 -20.73
CA ALA A 128 2.94 10.03 -20.87
C ALA A 128 4.09 10.69 -21.65
N ALA A 129 5.34 10.30 -21.38
CA ALA A 129 6.52 10.75 -22.13
C ALA A 129 6.46 10.30 -23.60
N SER A 130 6.17 9.02 -23.86
CA SER A 130 6.05 8.46 -25.20
C SER A 130 4.94 9.14 -26.01
N LEU A 131 3.74 9.28 -25.44
CA LEU A 131 2.61 9.98 -26.07
C LEU A 131 2.91 11.47 -26.29
N SER A 132 3.67 12.10 -25.38
CA SER A 132 4.09 13.50 -25.54
C SER A 132 5.09 13.68 -26.70
N ILE A 133 6.00 12.72 -26.89
CA ILE A 133 6.99 12.71 -27.98
C ILE A 133 6.29 12.36 -29.31
N VAL A 134 5.54 11.26 -29.36
CA VAL A 134 4.83 10.79 -30.56
C VAL A 134 3.73 11.76 -30.97
N GLY A 135 3.03 12.38 -30.02
CA GLY A 135 2.02 13.41 -30.28
C GLY A 135 2.58 14.67 -30.94
N ARG A 136 3.90 14.91 -30.88
CA ARG A 136 4.59 16.00 -31.59
C ARG A 136 5.02 15.63 -33.01
N SER A 137 5.02 14.36 -33.40
CA SER A 137 5.46 13.95 -34.74
C SER A 137 4.39 14.27 -35.80
N LYS A 138 4.78 15.06 -36.81
CA LYS A 138 3.94 15.48 -37.95
C LYS A 138 3.86 14.44 -39.08
N TYR A 139 4.62 13.35 -38.99
CA TYR A 139 4.85 12.42 -40.11
C TYR A 139 3.86 11.24 -40.22
N LEU A 140 2.82 11.19 -39.38
CA LEU A 140 1.84 10.09 -39.35
C LEU A 140 0.40 10.58 -39.57
N SER A 141 -0.34 9.90 -40.44
CA SER A 141 -1.75 10.21 -40.71
C SER A 141 -2.63 9.86 -39.51
N ALA A 142 -3.80 10.50 -39.38
CA ALA A 142 -4.71 10.28 -38.27
C ALA A 142 -5.22 8.82 -38.18
N ALA A 143 -5.41 8.17 -39.33
CA ALA A 143 -5.80 6.76 -39.40
C ALA A 143 -4.69 5.83 -38.87
N GLN A 144 -3.43 6.12 -39.19
CA GLN A 144 -2.28 5.35 -38.69
C GLN A 144 -2.13 5.47 -37.17
N LYS A 145 -2.40 6.66 -36.60
CA LYS A 145 -2.35 6.88 -35.15
C LYS A 145 -3.40 6.05 -34.40
N ILE A 146 -4.59 5.84 -34.95
CA ILE A 146 -5.65 5.02 -34.32
C ILE A 146 -5.25 3.53 -34.32
N VAL A 147 -4.71 3.04 -35.43
CA VAL A 147 -4.24 1.65 -35.53
C VAL A 147 -3.08 1.42 -34.56
N GLN A 148 -2.11 2.35 -34.52
CA GLN A 148 -1.01 2.28 -33.56
C GLN A 148 -1.49 2.34 -32.11
N ALA A 149 -2.47 3.19 -31.80
CA ALA A 149 -3.03 3.27 -30.44
C ALA A 149 -3.60 1.92 -29.96
N ARG A 150 -4.24 1.15 -30.84
CA ARG A 150 -4.74 -0.20 -30.50
C ARG A 150 -3.60 -1.18 -30.22
N VAL A 151 -2.57 -1.19 -31.06
CA VAL A 151 -1.38 -2.04 -30.86
C VAL A 151 -0.64 -1.66 -29.59
N TYR A 152 -0.51 -0.35 -29.30
CA TYR A 152 0.04 0.12 -28.03
C TYR A 152 -0.80 -0.31 -26.85
N ALA A 153 -2.13 -0.19 -26.89
CA ALA A 153 -3.01 -0.63 -25.81
C ALA A 153 -2.90 -2.14 -25.54
N GLN A 154 -2.77 -2.96 -26.59
CA GLN A 154 -2.58 -4.41 -26.47
C GLN A 154 -1.19 -4.77 -25.96
N GLY A 155 -0.14 -4.10 -26.44
CA GLY A 155 1.21 -4.27 -25.91
C GLY A 155 1.30 -3.86 -24.44
N LEU A 156 0.51 -2.86 -24.05
CA LEU A 156 0.46 -2.32 -22.71
C LEU A 156 -0.15 -3.30 -21.70
N THR A 157 -1.27 -3.95 -22.05
CA THR A 157 -1.88 -4.97 -21.20
C THR A 157 -0.94 -6.16 -21.02
N LEU A 158 -0.27 -6.58 -22.09
CA LEU A 158 0.79 -7.61 -22.04
C LEU A 158 1.95 -7.19 -21.13
N ALA A 159 2.44 -5.96 -21.26
CA ALA A 159 3.51 -5.45 -20.41
C ALA A 159 3.11 -5.41 -18.92
N VAL A 160 1.86 -5.02 -18.61
CA VAL A 160 1.33 -5.06 -17.24
C VAL A 160 1.28 -6.48 -16.71
N LEU A 161 0.78 -7.44 -17.49
CA LEU A 161 0.75 -8.86 -17.08
C LEU A 161 2.16 -9.41 -16.82
N VAL A 162 3.11 -9.12 -17.72
CA VAL A 162 4.51 -9.54 -17.57
C VAL A 162 5.17 -8.86 -16.37
N ALA A 163 4.92 -7.57 -16.14
CA ALA A 163 5.45 -6.85 -14.98
C ALA A 163 4.91 -7.44 -13.67
N THR A 164 3.60 -7.68 -13.58
CA THR A 164 2.99 -8.32 -12.40
C THR A 164 3.58 -9.70 -12.16
N ALA A 165 3.69 -10.53 -13.21
CA ALA A 165 4.27 -11.87 -13.10
C ALA A 165 5.76 -11.86 -12.71
N ALA A 166 6.55 -10.96 -13.30
CA ALA A 166 7.98 -10.82 -12.97
C ALA A 166 8.17 -10.38 -11.51
N LEU A 167 7.29 -9.51 -11.01
CA LEU A 167 7.29 -9.11 -9.61
C LEU A 167 6.89 -10.26 -8.68
N GLU A 168 5.86 -11.03 -9.01
CA GLU A 168 5.48 -12.23 -8.23
C GLU A 168 6.60 -13.27 -8.19
N LEU A 169 7.28 -13.51 -9.31
CA LEU A 169 8.42 -14.43 -9.38
C LEU A 169 9.64 -13.91 -8.60
N GLY A 170 9.88 -12.61 -8.60
CA GLY A 170 10.91 -11.96 -7.79
C GLY A 170 10.61 -12.06 -6.29
N ASP A 171 9.36 -11.86 -5.91
CA ASP A 171 8.88 -12.02 -4.53
C ASP A 171 9.00 -13.49 -4.08
N ALA A 172 8.66 -14.45 -4.96
CA ALA A 172 8.79 -15.87 -4.68
C ALA A 172 10.26 -16.31 -4.50
N LYS A 173 11.18 -15.79 -5.33
CA LYS A 173 12.63 -16.11 -5.24
C LYS A 173 13.33 -15.48 -4.05
N SER A 174 12.92 -14.29 -3.63
CA SER A 174 13.58 -13.55 -2.55
C SER A 174 13.26 -14.10 -1.16
N GLY A 175 12.32 -15.04 -1.01
CA GLY A 175 11.90 -15.60 0.29
C GLY A 175 11.25 -14.58 1.24
N ALA A 176 11.19 -13.31 0.82
CA ALA A 176 10.70 -12.16 1.57
C ALA A 176 9.17 -12.12 1.71
N GLY A 177 8.48 -13.13 1.18
CA GLY A 177 7.03 -13.28 1.30
C GLY A 177 6.59 -13.59 2.73
N ARG A 178 7.32 -14.48 3.44
CA ARG A 178 6.91 -14.99 4.77
C ARG A 178 7.85 -14.63 5.92
N TRP A 179 9.13 -14.35 5.66
CA TRP A 179 10.11 -14.09 6.72
C TRP A 179 11.04 -12.93 6.32
N GLU A 180 11.25 -11.98 7.23
CA GLU A 180 12.19 -10.87 7.09
C GLU A 180 13.33 -11.07 8.12
N THR A 181 14.57 -11.23 7.66
CA THR A 181 15.72 -11.33 8.56
C THR A 181 16.17 -9.93 8.96
N VAL A 182 16.18 -9.66 10.26
CA VAL A 182 16.51 -8.37 10.84
C VAL A 182 17.64 -8.55 11.83
N MET A 183 18.62 -7.63 11.81
CA MET A 183 19.66 -7.57 12.83
C MET A 183 19.09 -6.92 14.08
N VAL A 184 18.97 -7.69 15.16
CA VAL A 184 18.44 -7.25 16.46
C VAL A 184 19.56 -7.29 17.50
N VAL A 185 19.59 -6.33 18.42
CA VAL A 185 20.55 -6.33 19.54
C VAL A 185 20.30 -7.54 20.44
N ASP A 186 21.35 -8.27 20.81
CA ASP A 186 21.27 -9.47 21.66
C ASP A 186 20.64 -9.13 23.04
N PRO A 187 19.48 -9.70 23.40
CA PRO A 187 18.83 -9.46 24.69
C PRO A 187 19.62 -9.97 25.91
N ASN A 188 20.60 -10.86 25.71
CA ASN A 188 21.41 -11.45 26.79
C ASN A 188 22.79 -10.79 26.95
N ASP A 189 23.12 -9.77 26.14
CA ASP A 189 24.38 -9.03 26.22
C ASP A 189 24.19 -7.73 27.02
N PRO A 190 24.78 -7.59 28.23
CA PRO A 190 24.62 -6.39 29.04
C PRO A 190 25.18 -5.12 28.36
N GLU A 191 26.13 -5.27 27.41
CA GLU A 191 26.70 -4.13 26.69
C GLU A 191 25.90 -3.72 25.45
N HIS A 192 24.88 -4.49 25.03
CA HIS A 192 24.04 -4.19 23.85
C HIS A 192 24.82 -4.00 22.53
N LYS A 193 26.04 -4.56 22.41
CA LYS A 193 26.93 -4.35 21.26
C LYS A 193 26.79 -5.41 20.18
N ARG A 194 26.31 -6.61 20.53
CA ARG A 194 26.17 -7.73 19.58
C ARG A 194 24.83 -7.68 18.86
N MET A 195 24.86 -7.73 17.54
CA MET A 195 23.67 -7.83 16.69
C MET A 195 23.51 -9.29 16.25
N ILE A 196 22.36 -9.88 16.53
CA ILE A 196 21.98 -11.24 16.12
C ILE A 196 20.99 -11.16 14.95
N GLU A 197 21.13 -12.06 13.98
CA GLU A 197 20.15 -12.28 12.93
C GLU A 197 18.87 -12.92 13.52
N LYS A 198 17.79 -12.13 13.64
CA LYS A 198 16.47 -12.64 13.99
C LYS A 198 15.62 -12.76 12.72
N LYS A 199 15.13 -13.96 12.43
CA LYS A 199 14.10 -14.16 11.41
C LYS A 199 12.75 -13.79 11.98
N ILE A 200 12.18 -12.69 11.52
CA ILE A 200 10.87 -12.19 11.95
C ILE A 200 9.83 -12.62 10.92
N HIS A 201 8.68 -13.13 11.38
CA HIS A 201 7.59 -13.49 10.48
C HIS A 201 6.93 -12.21 9.95
N LYS A 202 6.64 -12.18 8.66
CA LYS A 202 5.89 -11.07 8.08
C LYS A 202 4.40 -11.40 8.16
N GLU A 203 3.67 -10.63 8.96
CA GLU A 203 2.21 -10.75 9.07
C GLU A 203 1.55 -10.51 7.69
N GLU A 204 0.74 -11.46 7.24
CA GLU A 204 -0.11 -11.38 6.04
C GLU A 204 -1.34 -10.50 6.31
N TYR A 205 -1.83 -10.49 7.55
CA TYR A 205 -2.91 -9.63 8.02
C TYR A 205 -2.66 -9.17 9.47
N VAL A 206 -3.24 -8.03 9.84
CA VAL A 206 -3.08 -7.44 11.17
C VAL A 206 -3.56 -8.42 12.25
N GLY A 207 -2.67 -8.76 13.18
CA GLY A 207 -2.99 -9.64 14.30
C GLY A 207 -2.85 -11.14 14.01
N GLN A 208 -2.28 -11.55 12.86
CA GLN A 208 -1.98 -12.95 12.57
C GLN A 208 -1.09 -13.61 13.65
N ASP A 209 -0.16 -12.86 14.22
CA ASP A 209 0.78 -13.34 15.23
C ASP A 209 0.40 -12.98 16.67
N LEU A 210 -0.77 -12.36 16.87
CA LEU A 210 -1.28 -11.99 18.20
C LEU A 210 -1.36 -13.20 19.15
N TRP A 211 -1.73 -14.38 18.63
CA TRP A 211 -1.77 -15.60 19.44
C TRP A 211 -0.39 -16.08 19.87
N LYS A 212 0.66 -15.90 19.06
CA LYS A 212 2.04 -16.25 19.43
C LYS A 212 2.50 -15.40 20.60
N ASP A 213 2.19 -14.11 20.55
CA ASP A 213 2.50 -13.16 21.63
C ASP A 213 1.73 -13.50 22.92
N MET A 214 0.45 -13.86 22.81
CA MET A 214 -0.34 -14.31 23.96
C MET A 214 0.24 -15.59 24.60
N VAL A 215 0.63 -16.57 23.77
CA VAL A 215 1.26 -17.82 24.24
C VAL A 215 2.62 -17.51 24.89
N ALA A 216 3.46 -16.71 24.26
CA ALA A 216 4.77 -16.33 24.79
C ALA A 216 4.66 -15.51 26.10
N ALA A 217 3.60 -14.71 26.27
CA ALA A 217 3.32 -14.03 27.53
C ALA A 217 2.93 -15.03 28.65
N GLU A 218 2.10 -16.03 28.34
CA GLU A 218 1.71 -17.04 29.32
C GLU A 218 2.86 -17.97 29.69
N GLU A 219 3.70 -18.37 28.73
CA GLU A 219 4.93 -19.15 29.00
C GLU A 219 5.89 -18.39 29.94
N ARG A 220 6.08 -17.07 29.72
CA ARG A 220 6.87 -16.22 30.62
C ARG A 220 6.27 -16.19 32.04
N ARG A 221 4.95 -16.06 32.15
CA ARG A 221 4.25 -16.10 33.44
C ARG A 221 4.48 -17.43 34.16
N LEU A 222 4.30 -18.56 33.47
CA LEU A 222 4.52 -19.89 34.06
C LEU A 222 5.98 -20.09 34.49
N ALA A 223 6.94 -19.58 33.72
CA ALA A 223 8.36 -19.62 34.09
C ALA A 223 8.66 -18.82 35.36
N THR A 224 8.11 -17.60 35.51
CA THR A 224 8.28 -16.81 36.74
C THR A 224 7.72 -17.52 37.97
N LEU A 225 6.52 -18.11 37.86
CA LEU A 225 5.89 -18.88 38.93
C LEU A 225 6.70 -20.14 39.29
N LYS A 226 7.34 -20.79 38.31
CA LYS A 226 8.21 -21.94 38.55
C LYS A 226 9.47 -21.52 39.30
N ASN A 227 10.11 -20.42 38.88
CA ASN A 227 11.29 -19.88 39.55
C ASN A 227 10.99 -19.47 41.00
N GLU A 228 9.85 -18.82 41.26
CA GLU A 228 9.40 -18.46 42.63
C GLU A 228 9.16 -19.70 43.50
N LYS A 229 8.57 -20.77 42.93
CA LYS A 229 8.41 -22.05 43.62
C LYS A 229 9.75 -22.73 43.92
N GLU A 230 10.74 -22.62 43.03
CA GLU A 230 12.08 -23.17 43.25
C GLU A 230 12.83 -22.37 44.33
N ILE A 231 12.75 -21.03 44.31
CA ILE A 231 13.35 -20.16 45.32
C ILE A 231 12.71 -20.41 46.70
N SER A 232 11.39 -20.52 46.79
CA SER A 232 10.71 -20.80 48.07
C SER A 232 11.04 -22.18 48.62
N LYS A 233 11.17 -23.20 47.77
CA LYS A 233 11.65 -24.53 48.19
C LYS A 233 13.10 -24.48 48.69
N ALA A 234 13.98 -23.76 48.00
CA ALA A 234 15.37 -23.59 48.41
C ALA A 234 15.53 -22.78 49.71
N ALA A 235 14.59 -21.87 50.02
CA ALA A 235 14.57 -21.11 51.27
C ALA A 235 13.94 -21.86 52.46
N THR A 236 13.26 -22.99 52.21
CA THR A 236 12.63 -23.82 53.25
C THR A 236 13.47 -25.06 53.61
N GLN A 237 14.53 -25.34 52.85
CA GLN A 237 15.59 -26.30 53.19
C GLN A 237 16.73 -25.62 53.94
#